data_AF-A0A7X7AXB8-F1
#
_entry.id   AF-A0A7X7AXB8-F1
#
_cell.length_a   1.000
_cell.length_b   1.000
_cell.length_c   1.000
_cell.angle_alpha   90.00
_cell.angle_beta   90.00
_cell.angle_gamma   90.00
#
_symmetry.space_group_name_H-M   'P 1'
#
loop_
_entity.id
_entity.type
_entity.pdbx_description
1 polymer ?
#
loop_
_entity_poly.entity_id
_entity_poly.type
_entity_poly.pdbx_seq_one_letter_code
_entity_poly.pdbx_strand_id
1 'polypeptide(L)'
;MLQVDTTIPYGNVCGLSVREDEIRFTAHPHGGTEALWFCFRVVESAPGSARQRPLRLVLEHLDTLLGGGDGTALRPVCRYEGGDWERLAPGAPTVLPDGRRQAAWVVPAPASWLEVAFCYPYGF
;
A
#
# COMPACT_ATOMS: atom_id res chain seq x y z
N MET A 1 -10.89 13.27 -3.78
CA MET A 1 -9.47 13.47 -3.42
C MET A 1 -9.05 12.27 -2.60
N LEU A 2 -7.88 11.67 -2.86
CA LEU A 2 -7.40 10.56 -2.03
C LEU A 2 -6.76 11.08 -0.75
N GLN A 3 -7.04 10.40 0.34
CA GLN A 3 -6.37 10.57 1.63
C GLN A 3 -5.90 9.21 2.14
N VAL A 4 -4.85 9.22 2.96
CA VAL A 4 -4.39 8.02 3.67
C VAL A 4 -4.62 8.20 5.15
N ASP A 5 -5.38 7.28 5.74
CA ASP A 5 -5.66 7.17 7.16
C ASP A 5 -4.83 6.02 7.76
N THR A 6 -4.14 6.34 8.85
CA THR A 6 -3.24 5.44 9.57
C THR A 6 -3.73 5.14 10.98
N THR A 7 -4.87 5.72 11.39
CA THR A 7 -5.47 5.56 12.72
C THR A 7 -6.36 4.31 12.84
N ILE A 8 -6.23 3.39 11.88
CA ILE A 8 -6.91 2.10 11.87
C ILE A 8 -6.22 1.10 12.80
N PRO A 9 -6.90 0.02 13.24
CA PRO A 9 -6.26 -1.09 13.91
C PRO A 9 -5.03 -1.59 13.13
N TYR A 10 -3.92 -1.80 13.84
CA TYR A 10 -2.64 -2.23 13.27
C TYR A 10 -2.02 -1.26 12.26
N GLY A 11 -2.50 -0.01 12.19
CA GLY A 11 -2.01 1.00 11.26
C GLY A 11 -0.50 1.18 11.33
N ASN A 12 0.15 1.03 10.18
CA ASN A 12 1.57 1.32 10.00
C ASN A 12 1.88 1.72 8.57
N VAL A 13 2.37 2.94 8.36
CA VAL A 13 2.92 3.40 7.08
C VAL A 13 3.64 4.74 7.31
N CYS A 14 4.65 5.04 6.52
CA CYS A 14 5.25 6.37 6.46
C CYS A 14 5.73 6.71 5.04
N GLY A 15 6.43 7.84 4.89
CA GLY A 15 6.94 8.28 3.58
C GLY A 15 5.83 8.49 2.54
N LEU A 16 4.65 8.94 2.97
CA LEU A 16 3.48 9.03 2.13
C LEU A 16 3.58 10.17 1.11
N SER A 17 3.35 9.84 -0.16
CA SER A 17 3.07 10.82 -1.22
C SER A 17 1.82 10.39 -1.97
N VAL A 18 0.80 11.25 -1.94
CA VAL A 18 -0.51 10.99 -2.55
C VAL A 18 -0.71 11.88 -3.77
N ARG A 19 -0.98 11.26 -4.91
CA ARG A 19 -1.35 11.91 -6.17
C ARG A 19 -2.78 11.49 -6.55
N GLU A 20 -3.25 11.95 -7.71
CA GLU A 20 -4.59 11.63 -8.18
C GLU A 20 -4.80 10.12 -8.32
N ASP A 21 -3.87 9.38 -8.90
CA ASP A 21 -3.99 7.96 -9.23
C ASP A 21 -2.85 7.11 -8.67
N GLU A 22 -2.05 7.67 -7.76
CA GLU A 22 -0.86 7.01 -7.21
C GLU A 22 -0.69 7.30 -5.71
N ILE A 23 -0.43 6.27 -4.93
CA ILE A 23 0.02 6.37 -3.54
C ILE A 23 1.39 5.72 -3.44
N ARG A 24 2.38 6.53 -3.03
CA ARG A 24 3.73 6.09 -2.69
C ARG A 24 3.86 6.01 -1.18
N PHE A 25 4.48 4.95 -0.70
CA PHE A 25 4.59 4.68 0.72
C PHE A 25 5.79 3.79 1.05
N THR A 26 6.15 3.76 2.34
CA THR A 26 7.05 2.75 2.91
C THR A 26 6.52 2.27 4.26
N ALA A 27 6.99 1.11 4.71
CA ALA A 27 6.68 0.60 6.03
C ALA A 27 7.46 1.42 7.08
N HIS A 28 6.81 1.88 8.15
CA HIS A 28 7.54 2.55 9.22
C HIS A 28 8.32 1.50 10.04
N PRO A 29 9.62 1.69 10.29
CA PRO A 29 10.44 0.71 11.01
C PRO A 29 10.25 0.73 12.53
N HIS A 30 9.55 1.73 13.08
CA HIS A 30 9.37 1.93 14.53
C HIS A 30 10.68 1.90 15.33
N GLY A 31 11.75 2.47 14.76
CA GLY A 31 13.08 2.51 15.35
C GLY A 31 13.95 1.29 15.08
N GLY A 32 13.42 0.27 14.37
CA GLY A 32 14.21 -0.84 13.85
C GLY A 32 15.10 -0.45 12.65
N THR A 33 16.06 -1.32 12.32
CA THR A 33 16.93 -1.16 11.15
C THR A 33 16.26 -1.61 9.85
N GLU A 34 15.25 -2.47 9.95
CA GLU A 34 14.47 -2.99 8.85
C GLU A 34 12.98 -2.78 9.15
N ALA A 35 12.18 -2.56 8.10
CA ALA A 35 10.74 -2.47 8.19
C ALA A 35 10.10 -3.71 7.54
N LEU A 36 8.90 -4.09 7.97
CA LEU A 36 8.20 -5.23 7.36
C LEU A 36 6.72 -4.91 7.21
N TRP A 37 6.08 -4.68 8.35
CA TRP A 37 4.66 -4.48 8.41
C TRP A 37 4.27 -3.14 7.82
N PHE A 38 3.27 -3.13 6.94
CA PHE A 38 2.49 -1.94 6.64
C PHE A 38 1.01 -2.29 6.68
N CYS A 39 0.20 -1.33 7.11
CA CYS A 39 -1.25 -1.39 7.09
C CYS A 39 -1.80 0.04 7.08
N PHE A 40 -2.61 0.38 6.09
CA PHE A 40 -3.20 1.72 5.99
C PHE A 40 -4.51 1.69 5.22
N ARG A 41 -5.31 2.74 5.41
CA ARG A 41 -6.56 2.94 4.69
C ARG A 41 -6.40 4.08 3.70
N VAL A 42 -6.85 3.86 2.48
CA VAL A 42 -7.05 4.89 1.45
C VAL A 42 -8.52 5.29 1.49
N VAL A 43 -8.81 6.59 1.59
CA VAL A 43 -10.16 7.15 1.63
C VAL A 43 -10.39 8.04 0.40
N GLU A 44 -11.52 7.86 -0.26
CA GLU A 44 -12.01 8.78 -1.29
C GLU A 44 -12.90 9.86 -0.64
N SER A 45 -12.35 11.06 -0.47
CA SER A 45 -13.00 12.14 0.26
C SER A 45 -13.92 13.01 -0.61
N ALA A 46 -14.09 12.71 -1.90
CA ALA A 46 -15.01 13.45 -2.78
C ALA A 46 -16.31 12.65 -3.01
N PRO A 47 -17.42 13.02 -2.35
CA PRO A 47 -18.70 12.35 -2.53
C PRO A 47 -19.17 12.45 -3.99
N GLY A 48 -19.56 11.32 -4.58
CA GLY A 48 -20.20 11.28 -5.90
C GLY A 48 -19.25 11.31 -7.11
N SER A 49 -17.94 11.47 -6.93
CA SER A 49 -16.97 11.24 -8.01
C SER A 49 -16.45 9.79 -7.92
N ALA A 50 -17.15 8.85 -8.54
CA ALA A 50 -16.60 7.51 -8.72
C ALA A 50 -15.32 7.63 -9.58
N ARG A 51 -14.15 7.51 -8.95
CA ARG A 51 -12.88 7.56 -9.67
C ARG A 51 -12.85 6.38 -10.64
N GLN A 52 -12.79 6.69 -11.93
CA GLN A 52 -12.78 5.68 -13.00
C GLN A 52 -11.37 5.11 -13.25
N ARG A 53 -10.33 5.82 -12.78
CA ARG A 53 -8.94 5.42 -13.00
C ARG A 53 -8.47 4.46 -11.91
N PRO A 54 -7.84 3.33 -12.26
CA PRO A 54 -7.21 2.46 -11.27
C PRO A 54 -6.20 3.22 -10.40
N LEU A 55 -6.09 2.79 -9.15
CA LEU A 55 -5.12 3.32 -8.19
C LEU A 55 -3.83 2.51 -8.29
N ARG A 56 -2.70 3.20 -8.44
CA ARG A 56 -1.36 2.62 -8.36
C ARG A 56 -0.82 2.75 -6.94
N LEU A 57 -0.45 1.63 -6.35
CA LEU A 57 0.21 1.55 -5.04
C LEU A 57 1.70 1.29 -5.28
N VAL A 58 2.58 2.10 -4.71
CA VAL A 58 4.04 1.99 -4.88
C VAL A 58 4.71 1.90 -3.52
N LEU A 59 5.28 0.72 -3.23
CA LEU A 59 6.17 0.52 -2.09
C LEU A 59 7.57 0.97 -2.47
N GLU A 60 8.01 2.05 -1.85
CA GLU A 60 9.35 2.60 -1.97
C GLU A 60 10.32 1.95 -0.97
N HIS A 61 11.62 2.01 -1.27
CA HIS A 61 12.68 1.49 -0.42
C HIS A 61 12.56 -0.02 -0.16
N LEU A 62 12.29 -0.78 -1.22
CA LEU A 62 12.13 -2.24 -1.14
C LEU A 62 13.32 -2.94 -0.48
N ASP A 63 14.52 -2.39 -0.63
CA ASP A 63 15.77 -2.87 -0.03
C ASP A 63 15.80 -2.82 1.50
N THR A 64 14.96 -1.97 2.11
CA THR A 64 14.82 -1.84 3.56
C THR A 64 13.71 -2.73 4.14
N LEU A 65 12.97 -3.41 3.27
CA LEU A 65 11.92 -4.33 3.67
C LEU A 65 12.52 -5.68 4.04
N LEU A 66 12.34 -6.09 5.30
CA LEU A 66 12.77 -7.39 5.79
C LEU A 66 12.11 -8.50 4.95
N GLY A 67 12.91 -9.39 4.35
CA GLY A 67 12.38 -10.45 3.49
C GLY A 67 11.75 -9.95 2.18
N GLY A 68 11.97 -8.69 1.78
CA GLY A 68 11.44 -8.12 0.54
C GLY A 68 12.02 -8.70 -0.74
N GLY A 69 13.20 -9.34 -0.66
CA GLY A 69 13.82 -10.06 -1.78
C GLY A 69 14.01 -9.19 -3.03
N ASP A 70 13.58 -9.68 -4.18
CA ASP A 70 13.51 -8.94 -5.44
C ASP A 70 12.15 -8.23 -5.67
N GLY A 71 11.22 -8.34 -4.70
CA GLY A 71 9.88 -7.78 -4.78
C GLY A 71 8.87 -8.59 -5.59
N THR A 72 9.30 -9.61 -6.34
CA THR A 72 8.40 -10.40 -7.21
C THR A 72 7.49 -11.33 -6.41
N ALA A 73 7.96 -11.78 -5.23
CA ALA A 73 7.20 -12.63 -4.33
C ALA A 73 6.23 -11.85 -3.42
N LEU A 74 6.33 -10.51 -3.39
CA LEU A 74 5.47 -9.68 -2.54
C LEU A 74 4.04 -9.68 -3.04
N ARG A 75 3.14 -10.17 -2.19
CA ARG A 75 1.70 -10.26 -2.44
C ARG A 75 0.94 -9.72 -1.22
N PRO A 76 0.87 -8.38 -1.09
CA PRO A 76 0.08 -7.73 -0.05
C PRO A 76 -1.38 -8.17 -0.13
N VAL A 77 -2.13 -7.87 0.91
CA VAL A 77 -3.58 -8.06 0.93
C VAL A 77 -4.28 -6.71 0.92
N CYS A 78 -5.49 -6.69 0.38
CA CYS A 78 -6.35 -5.52 0.46
C CYS A 78 -7.79 -5.93 0.76
N ARG A 79 -8.57 -5.00 1.31
CA ARG A 79 -10.03 -5.13 1.37
C ARG A 79 -10.70 -3.81 1.05
N TYR A 80 -11.81 -3.89 0.32
CA TYR A 80 -12.68 -2.74 0.07
C TYR A 80 -13.75 -2.66 1.17
N GLU A 81 -14.45 -1.52 1.21
CA GLU A 81 -15.60 -1.36 2.10
C GLU A 81 -16.61 -2.50 1.97
N GLY A 82 -16.92 -3.15 3.11
CA GLY A 82 -17.85 -4.28 3.18
C GLY A 82 -17.35 -5.59 2.58
N GLY A 83 -16.12 -5.64 2.07
CA GLY A 83 -15.51 -6.83 1.47
C GLY A 83 -14.53 -7.56 2.40
N ASP A 84 -14.15 -8.76 1.97
CA ASP A 84 -13.13 -9.58 2.62
C ASP A 84 -11.71 -9.17 2.20
N TRP A 85 -10.72 -9.65 2.97
CA TRP A 85 -9.31 -9.51 2.63
C TRP A 85 -8.93 -10.45 1.48
N GLU A 86 -8.41 -9.88 0.41
CA GLU A 86 -7.95 -10.60 -0.77
C GLU A 86 -6.48 -10.34 -1.03
N ARG A 87 -5.79 -11.32 -1.63
CA ARG A 87 -4.38 -11.20 -1.97
C ARG A 87 -4.22 -10.51 -3.32
N LEU A 88 -3.36 -9.52 -3.37
CA LEU A 88 -2.98 -8.86 -4.61
C LEU A 88 -2.14 -9.77 -5.51
N ALA A 89 -2.10 -9.41 -6.79
CA ALA A 89 -1.15 -9.94 -7.76
C ALA A 89 0.31 -9.77 -7.27
N PRO A 90 1.28 -10.53 -7.81
CA PRO A 90 2.67 -10.33 -7.43
C PRO A 90 3.11 -8.90 -7.78
N GLY A 91 3.97 -8.33 -6.95
CA GLY A 91 4.51 -6.99 -7.17
C GLY A 91 5.22 -6.86 -8.50
N ALA A 92 5.15 -5.68 -9.11
CA ALA A 92 5.93 -5.31 -10.28
C ALA A 92 7.16 -4.49 -9.83
N PRO A 93 8.30 -5.14 -9.51
CA PRO A 93 9.49 -4.42 -9.08
C PRO A 93 10.13 -3.65 -10.23
N THR A 94 10.69 -2.49 -9.91
CA THR A 94 11.47 -1.67 -10.83
C THR A 94 12.71 -1.13 -10.13
N VAL A 95 13.83 -1.09 -10.86
CA VAL A 95 15.05 -0.41 -10.41
C VAL A 95 15.00 1.03 -10.93
N LEU A 96 15.15 2.00 -10.04
CA LEU A 96 15.22 3.41 -10.37
C LEU A 96 16.61 3.78 -10.93
N PRO A 97 16.77 4.94 -11.62
CA PRO A 97 18.06 5.36 -12.18
C PRO A 97 19.20 5.46 -11.15
N ASP A 98 18.88 5.66 -9.87
CA ASP A 98 19.84 5.72 -8.77
C ASP A 98 20.10 4.36 -8.10
N GLY A 99 19.59 3.27 -8.67
CA GLY A 99 19.76 1.90 -8.19
C GLY A 99 18.77 1.48 -7.10
N ARG A 100 17.98 2.39 -6.52
CA ARG A 100 16.96 2.03 -5.52
C ARG A 100 15.86 1.17 -6.14
N ARG A 101 15.33 0.21 -5.37
CA ARG A 101 14.23 -0.63 -5.81
C ARG A 101 12.90 -0.21 -5.19
N GLN A 102 11.84 -0.33 -5.98
CA GLN A 102 10.45 -0.15 -5.56
C GLN A 102 9.60 -1.29 -6.16
N ALA A 103 8.46 -1.59 -5.56
CA ALA A 103 7.47 -2.52 -6.11
C ALA A 103 6.11 -1.82 -6.24
N ALA A 104 5.33 -2.19 -7.26
CA ALA A 104 4.03 -1.58 -7.50
C ALA A 104 2.92 -2.59 -7.74
N TRP A 105 1.71 -2.17 -7.38
CA TRP A 105 0.45 -2.85 -7.66
C TRP A 105 -0.55 -1.88 -8.26
N VAL A 106 -1.46 -2.38 -9.08
CA VAL A 106 -2.58 -1.61 -9.62
C VAL A 106 -3.85 -2.25 -9.11
N VAL A 107 -4.73 -1.46 -8.50
CA VAL A 107 -5.99 -1.90 -7.92
C VAL A 107 -7.14 -1.02 -8.42
N PRO A 108 -8.38 -1.51 -8.47
CA PRO A 108 -9.55 -0.65 -8.63
C PRO A 108 -9.53 0.53 -7.64
N ALA A 109 -9.94 1.71 -8.09
CA ALA A 109 -10.09 2.82 -7.14
C ALA A 109 -11.23 2.52 -6.16
N PRO A 110 -11.07 2.80 -4.86
CA PRO A 110 -12.14 2.61 -3.90
C PRO A 110 -13.30 3.57 -4.19
N ALA A 111 -14.54 3.09 -4.05
CA ALA A 111 -15.72 3.94 -4.07
C ALA A 111 -15.85 4.80 -2.79
N SER A 112 -15.32 4.28 -1.67
CA SER A 112 -15.37 4.91 -0.35
C SER A 112 -13.99 4.75 0.33
N TRP A 113 -13.61 3.53 0.67
CA TRP A 113 -12.27 3.24 1.18
C TRP A 113 -11.73 1.87 0.74
N LEU A 114 -10.41 1.75 0.83
CA LEU A 114 -9.62 0.55 0.59
C LEU A 114 -8.59 0.44 1.71
N GLU A 115 -8.48 -0.71 2.36
CA GLU A 115 -7.36 -1.01 3.25
C GLU A 115 -6.35 -1.88 2.54
N VAL A 116 -5.06 -1.64 2.82
CA VAL A 116 -3.93 -2.36 2.24
C VAL A 116 -3.01 -2.77 3.38
N ALA A 117 -2.58 -4.04 3.41
CA ALA A 117 -1.68 -4.55 4.42
C ALA A 117 -0.64 -5.53 3.85
N PHE A 118 0.50 -5.68 4.52
CA PHE A 118 1.58 -6.58 4.10
C PHE A 118 1.12 -8.05 4.03
N CYS A 119 0.39 -8.51 5.05
CA CYS A 119 -0.27 -9.81 5.11
C CYS A 119 -1.60 -9.66 5.87
N TYR A 120 -2.35 -10.76 6.02
CA TYR A 120 -3.63 -10.74 6.73
C TYR A 120 -3.43 -10.24 8.17
N PRO A 121 -4.05 -9.11 8.57
CA PRO A 121 -4.01 -8.67 9.95
C PRO A 121 -4.78 -9.66 10.83
N TYR A 122 -4.28 -9.91 12.04
CA TYR A 122 -4.91 -10.80 13.01
C TYR A 122 -5.52 -9.97 14.15
N GLY A 123 -6.75 -10.33 14.53
CA GLY A 123 -7.50 -9.69 15.62
C GLY A 123 -8.60 -8.80 15.07
N PHE A 124 -9.83 -9.27 15.25
CA PHE A 124 -11.07 -8.56 14.97
C PHE A 124 -11.78 -8.32 16.31
#